data_AF-A0A537J323-F1
#
_entry.id   AF-A0A537J323-F1
#
_cell.length_a   1.000
_cell.length_b   1.000
_cell.length_c   1.000
_cell.angle_alpha   90.00
_cell.angle_beta   90.00
_cell.angle_gamma   90.00
#
_symmetry.space_group_name_H-M   'P 1'
#
loop_
_entity.id
_entity.type
_entity.pdbx_description
1 polymer ?
#
loop_
_entity_poly.entity_id
_entity_poly.type
_entity_poly.pdbx_seq_one_letter_code
_entity_poly.pdbx_strand_id
1 'polypeptide(L)'
;YDPQAAQKLAALWPPDDHLTYAESSYEAARGAHALLILTDWDEFRSVDLGRLRPVMRAPLVIDGRNLFEPAKMRAHGFEYYSLGRGDAAAAPMTAAVSVPAGDGRDSAAFSTP
;
A
#
# COMPACT_ATOMS: atom_id res chain seq x y z
N TYR A 1 6.94 4.24 5.91
CA TYR A 1 8.07 5.09 5.51
C TYR A 1 7.69 6.54 5.79
N ASP A 2 8.55 7.29 6.46
CA ASP A 2 8.45 8.74 6.60
C ASP A 2 9.88 9.29 6.75
N PRO A 3 10.34 10.19 5.88
CA PRO A 3 11.73 10.67 5.86
C PRO A 3 12.13 11.42 7.14
N GLN A 4 11.18 11.98 7.89
CA GLN A 4 11.46 12.80 9.06
C GLN A 4 11.03 12.15 10.38
N ALA A 5 10.02 11.29 10.35
CA ALA A 5 9.41 10.73 11.54
C ALA A 5 9.91 9.32 11.88
N ALA A 6 10.45 8.56 10.93
CA ALA A 6 10.75 7.13 11.12
C ALA A 6 11.58 6.84 12.38
N GLN A 7 12.66 7.59 12.62
CA GLN A 7 13.52 7.37 13.79
C GLN A 7 12.79 7.64 15.12
N LYS A 8 12.00 8.71 15.18
CA LYS A 8 11.24 9.08 16.39
C LYS A 8 10.11 8.08 16.64
N LEU A 9 9.42 7.65 15.58
CA LEU A 9 8.36 6.66 15.67
C LEU A 9 8.91 5.31 16.13
N ALA A 10 10.05 4.86 15.61
CA ALA A 10 10.67 3.60 16.01
C ALA A 10 11.04 3.56 17.52
N ALA A 11 11.33 4.71 18.13
CA ALA A 11 11.59 4.79 19.57
C ALA A 11 10.32 4.68 20.43
N LEU A 12 9.18 5.14 19.90
CA LEU A 12 7.87 5.08 20.58
C LEU A 12 7.12 3.77 20.29
N TRP A 13 7.27 3.26 19.08
CA TRP A 13 6.67 2.05 18.54
C TRP A 13 7.74 1.20 17.87
N PRO A 14 8.41 0.33 18.65
CA PRO A 14 9.39 -0.61 18.10
C PRO A 14 8.76 -1.50 17.02
N PRO A 15 9.52 -1.93 16.00
CA PRO A 15 9.02 -2.83 14.98
C PRO A 15 8.67 -4.21 15.55
N ASP A 16 7.66 -4.84 14.97
CA ASP A 16 7.17 -6.17 15.29
C ASP A 16 6.59 -6.84 14.03
N ASP A 17 5.86 -7.95 14.19
CA ASP A 17 5.25 -8.71 13.09
C ASP A 17 4.18 -7.91 12.31
N HIS A 18 3.67 -6.81 12.87
CA HIS A 18 2.63 -5.96 12.29
C HIS A 18 3.15 -4.60 11.84
N LEU A 19 4.31 -4.16 12.32
CA LEU A 19 4.90 -2.86 12.02
C LEU A 19 6.35 -2.99 11.56
N THR A 20 6.62 -2.60 10.33
CA THR A 20 7.97 -2.48 9.78
C THR A 20 8.23 -1.07 9.29
N TYR A 21 9.40 -0.52 9.64
CA TYR A 21 9.90 0.74 9.09
C TYR A 21 10.72 0.44 7.84
N ALA A 22 10.31 1.02 6.72
CA ALA A 22 11.05 0.97 5.46
C ALA A 22 12.00 2.17 5.34
N GLU A 23 13.07 2.02 4.57
CA GLU A 23 14.08 3.04 4.27
C GLU A 23 13.72 3.88 3.04
N SER A 24 12.73 3.45 2.25
CA SER A 24 12.24 4.20 1.08
C SER A 24 10.76 3.94 0.80
N SER A 25 10.15 4.81 -0.02
CA SER A 25 8.79 4.63 -0.52
C SER A 25 8.62 3.34 -1.34
N TYR A 26 9.61 2.96 -2.15
CA TYR A 26 9.57 1.71 -2.93
C TYR A 26 9.67 0.47 -2.06
N GLU A 27 10.46 0.51 -1.00
CA GLU A 27 10.52 -0.59 -0.04
C GLU A 27 9.21 -0.72 0.73
N ALA A 28 8.63 0.40 1.18
CA ALA A 28 7.32 0.40 1.84
C ALA A 28 6.22 -0.19 0.95
N ALA A 29 6.31 -0.01 -0.37
CA ALA A 29 5.35 -0.55 -1.33
C ALA A 29 5.60 -2.01 -1.73
N ARG A 30 6.77 -2.58 -1.42
CA ARG A 30 7.16 -3.91 -1.90
C ARG A 30 6.26 -4.99 -1.33
N GLY A 31 5.60 -5.76 -2.20
CA GLY A 31 4.67 -6.82 -1.82
C GLY A 31 3.34 -6.32 -1.24
N ALA A 32 3.13 -5.01 -1.15
CA ALA A 32 1.94 -4.43 -0.57
C ALA A 32 0.71 -4.69 -1.46
N HIS A 33 -0.43 -4.95 -0.82
CA HIS A 33 -1.72 -5.01 -1.51
C HIS A 33 -2.33 -3.61 -1.71
N ALA A 34 -1.98 -2.66 -0.83
CA ALA A 34 -2.46 -1.30 -0.87
C ALA A 34 -1.35 -0.35 -0.39
N LEU A 35 -1.29 0.84 -0.97
CA LEU A 35 -0.40 1.92 -0.56
C LEU A 35 -1.23 3.12 -0.13
N LEU A 36 -0.96 3.65 1.07
CA LEU A 36 -1.64 4.82 1.62
C LEU A 36 -0.68 6.01 1.64
N ILE A 37 -1.10 7.13 1.06
CA ILE A 37 -0.37 8.40 1.10
C ILE A 37 -1.03 9.30 2.14
N LEU A 38 -0.34 9.46 3.28
CA LEU A 38 -0.87 10.19 4.45
C LEU A 38 -0.18 11.53 4.68
N THR A 39 1.02 11.71 4.14
CA THR A 39 1.82 12.94 4.21
C THR A 39 2.20 13.39 2.80
N ASP A 40 2.49 14.67 2.63
CA ASP A 40 2.69 15.34 1.33
C ASP A 40 4.14 15.68 1.03
N TRP A 41 5.08 14.85 1.51
CA TRP A 41 6.50 14.96 1.24
C TRP A 41 6.77 15.05 -0.28
N ASP A 42 7.65 15.97 -0.69
CA ASP A 42 7.95 16.24 -2.11
C ASP A 42 8.48 15.01 -2.86
N GLU A 43 9.18 14.12 -2.16
CA GLU A 43 9.64 12.86 -2.73
C GLU A 43 8.50 11.94 -3.19
N PHE A 44 7.32 12.01 -2.57
CA PHE A 44 6.16 11.22 -3.00
C PHE A 44 5.60 11.73 -4.31
N ARG A 45 5.63 13.05 -4.53
CA ARG A 45 5.16 13.68 -5.77
C ARG A 45 6.00 13.29 -6.99
N SER A 46 7.25 12.93 -6.76
CA SER A 46 8.23 12.57 -7.80
C SER A 46 8.50 11.07 -7.93
N VAL A 47 7.71 10.21 -7.27
CA VAL A 47 7.82 8.75 -7.42
C VAL A 47 7.61 8.34 -8.88
N ASP A 48 8.50 7.47 -9.36
CA ASP A 48 8.37 6.82 -10.65
C ASP A 48 7.32 5.72 -10.55
N LEU A 49 6.14 6.01 -11.09
CA LEU A 49 5.00 5.10 -11.11
C LEU A 49 5.27 3.81 -11.90
N GLY A 50 6.16 3.86 -12.90
CA GLY A 50 6.59 2.70 -13.67
C GLY A 50 7.46 1.75 -12.85
N ARG A 51 8.23 2.28 -11.90
CA ARG A 51 8.98 1.50 -10.90
C ARG A 51 8.13 1.04 -9.73
N LEU A 52 7.15 1.85 -9.31
CA LEU A 52 6.29 1.56 -8.16
C LEU A 52 5.33 0.39 -8.43
N ARG A 53 4.70 0.37 -9.60
CA ARG A 53 3.69 -0.65 -9.93
C ARG A 53 4.18 -2.10 -9.80
N PRO A 54 5.31 -2.50 -10.42
CA PRO A 54 5.73 -3.90 -10.40
C PRO A 54 6.21 -4.39 -9.04
N VAL A 55 6.52 -3.50 -8.08
CA VAL A 55 6.92 -3.92 -6.74
C VAL A 55 5.72 -4.21 -5.83
N MET A 56 4.53 -3.71 -6.15
CA MET A 56 3.30 -3.96 -5.39
C MET A 56 2.68 -5.31 -5.78
N ARG A 57 2.05 -5.99 -4.82
CA ARG A 57 1.31 -7.23 -5.07
C ARG A 57 -0.05 -6.94 -5.72
N ALA A 58 -0.75 -5.94 -5.21
CA ALA A 58 -1.94 -5.38 -5.83
C ALA A 58 -1.76 -3.86 -5.90
N PRO A 59 -1.97 -3.21 -7.07
CA PRO A 59 -1.63 -1.81 -7.27
C PRO A 59 -2.77 -0.87 -6.85
N LEU A 60 -3.27 -1.05 -5.62
CA LEU A 60 -4.27 -0.18 -5.00
C LEU A 60 -3.57 0.97 -4.27
N VAL A 61 -3.93 2.21 -4.60
CA VAL A 61 -3.37 3.41 -3.99
C VAL A 61 -4.50 4.29 -3.46
N ILE A 62 -4.41 4.63 -2.18
CA ILE A 62 -5.32 5.57 -1.51
C ILE A 62 -4.52 6.83 -1.18
N ASP A 63 -4.88 7.93 -1.82
CA ASP A 63 -4.18 9.20 -1.70
C ASP A 63 -4.99 10.20 -0.87
N GLY A 64 -4.63 10.29 0.42
CA GLY A 64 -5.22 11.24 1.36
C GLY A 64 -4.79 12.68 1.14
N ARG A 65 -3.80 12.92 0.27
CA ARG A 65 -3.16 14.23 0.06
C ARG A 65 -3.36 14.77 -1.36
N ASN A 66 -4.03 14.00 -2.22
CA ASN A 66 -4.30 14.32 -3.62
C ASN A 66 -3.01 14.75 -4.37
N LEU A 67 -1.92 14.00 -4.19
CA LEU A 67 -0.63 14.26 -4.82
C LEU A 67 -0.63 13.95 -6.31
N PHE A 68 -1.44 12.98 -6.73
CA PHE A 68 -1.49 12.51 -8.11
C PHE A 68 -2.80 12.85 -8.81
N GLU A 69 -2.73 13.01 -10.13
CA GLU A 69 -3.91 13.12 -10.97
C GLU A 69 -4.53 11.73 -11.22
N PRO A 70 -5.83 11.52 -10.99
CA PRO A 70 -6.46 10.21 -11.12
C PRO A 70 -6.25 9.55 -12.48
N ALA A 71 -6.32 10.34 -13.56
CA ALA A 71 -6.09 9.85 -14.91
C ALA A 71 -4.67 9.32 -15.12
N LYS A 72 -3.66 9.98 -14.53
CA LYS A 72 -2.24 9.55 -14.62
C LYS A 72 -2.06 8.21 -13.91
N MET A 73 -2.62 8.06 -12.71
CA MET A 73 -2.53 6.82 -11.93
C MET A 73 -3.19 5.64 -12.66
N ARG A 74 -4.39 5.85 -13.21
CA ARG A 74 -5.10 4.85 -14.01
C ARG A 74 -4.35 4.49 -15.30
N ALA A 75 -3.73 5.45 -15.98
CA ALA A 75 -2.91 5.18 -17.16
C ALA A 75 -1.67 4.33 -16.83
N HIS A 76 -1.15 4.44 -15.60
CA HIS A 76 -0.10 3.55 -15.09
C HIS A 76 -0.70 2.25 -14.50
N GLY A 77 -2.01 2.05 -14.59
CA GLY A 77 -2.74 0.84 -14.22
C GLY A 77 -3.17 0.75 -12.76
N PHE A 78 -2.90 1.75 -11.93
CA PHE A 78 -3.27 1.72 -10.52
C PHE A 78 -4.79 1.82 -10.34
N GLU A 79 -5.30 1.07 -9.38
CA GLU A 79 -6.58 1.39 -8.77
C GLU A 79 -6.33 2.53 -7.79
N TYR A 80 -6.95 3.68 -8.03
CA TYR A 80 -6.58 4.93 -7.36
C TYR A 80 -7.80 5.62 -6.78
N TYR A 81 -7.75 5.86 -5.47
CA TYR A 81 -8.75 6.58 -4.71
C TYR A 81 -8.14 7.87 -4.16
N SER A 82 -8.83 8.98 -4.39
CA SER A 82 -8.44 10.32 -3.91
C SER A 82 -9.54 10.91 -3.06
N LEU A 83 -9.21 11.77 -2.11
CA LEU A 83 -10.22 12.38 -1.24
C LEU A 83 -10.87 13.61 -1.88
N GLY A 84 -12.20 13.68 -1.80
CA GLY A 84 -12.97 14.85 -2.23
C GLY A 84 -13.03 15.07 -3.75
N ARG A 85 -12.45 14.17 -4.55
CA ARG A 85 -12.61 14.15 -6.01
C ARG A 85 -13.55 13.00 -6.32
N GLY A 86 -14.73 13.29 -6.87
CA GLY A 86 -15.70 12.25 -7.23
C GLY A 86 -15.04 11.21 -8.12
N ASP A 87 -15.27 9.93 -7.83
CA ASP A 87 -14.66 8.83 -8.56
C ASP A 87 -15.11 8.87 -10.02
N ALA A 88 -14.31 9.50 -10.88
CA ALA A 88 -14.49 9.42 -12.32
C ALA A 88 -14.12 7.99 -12.75
N ALA A 89 -15.09 7.09 -12.62
CA ALA A 89 -15.11 5.69 -13.03
C ALA A 89 -13.86 4.88 -12.63
N ALA A 90 -13.93 4.22 -11.48
CA ALA A 90 -13.23 2.95 -11.34
C ALA A 90 -13.76 2.02 -12.44
N ALA A 91 -12.92 1.66 -13.41
CA ALA A 91 -13.28 0.61 -14.35
C ALA A 91 -13.59 -0.67 -13.54
N PRO A 92 -14.68 -1.40 -13.87
CA PRO A 92 -15.05 -2.57 -13.11
C PRO A 92 -13.91 -3.58 -13.11
N MET A 93 -13.66 -4.12 -11.92
CA MET A 93 -12.65 -5.12 -11.61
C MET A 93 -12.79 -6.34 -12.53
N THR A 94 -11.92 -6.49 -13.52
CA THR A 94 -11.60 -7.81 -14.09
C THR A 94 -10.22 -8.21 -13.60
N ALA A 95 -10.17 -8.77 -12.40
CA ALA A 95 -9.02 -9.53 -11.95
C ALA A 95 -9.53 -10.84 -11.34
N ALA A 96 -9.28 -11.94 -12.04
CA ALA A 96 -9.26 -13.26 -11.43
C ALA A 96 -8.12 -13.26 -10.39
N VAL A 97 -8.43 -12.85 -9.16
CA VAL A 97 -7.57 -13.12 -8.02
C VAL A 97 -7.84 -14.57 -7.63
N SER A 98 -7.02 -15.48 -8.15
CA SER A 98 -6.92 -16.83 -7.61
C SER A 98 -6.28 -16.72 -6.23
N VAL A 99 -7.10 -16.77 -5.17
CA VAL A 99 -6.61 -17.03 -3.82
C VAL A 99 -6.16 -18.50 -3.81
N PRO A 100 -4.86 -18.83 -3.64
CA PRO A 100 -4.50 -20.21 -3.42
C PRO A 100 -5.13 -20.63 -2.10
N ALA A 101 -5.91 -21.72 -2.13
CA ALA A 101 -6.45 -22.35 -0.93
C ALA A 101 -5.28 -22.62 0.03
N GLY A 102 -5.35 -22.05 1.23
CA GLY A 102 -4.40 -22.35 2.29
C GLY A 102 -4.39 -23.85 2.55
N ASP A 103 -3.18 -24.42 2.64
CA ASP A 103 -2.96 -25.82 2.96
C ASP A 103 -3.54 -26.07 4.36
N GLY A 104 -4.63 -26.83 4.41
CA GLY A 104 -5.40 -27.06 5.63
C GLY A 104 -4.60 -27.88 6.62
N ARG A 105 -3.99 -27.22 7.60
CA ARG A 105 -3.50 -27.83 8.86
C ARG A 105 -3.61 -26.86 10.03
N ASP A 106 -4.83 -26.54 10.42
CA ASP A 106 -5.13 -26.18 11.81
C ASP A 106 -5.84 -27.37 12.45
N SER A 107 -5.05 -28.22 13.11
CA SER A 107 -5.54 -29.13 14.13
C SER A 107 -4.58 -29.09 15.31
N ALA A 108 -4.77 -28.11 16.18
CA ALA A 108 -4.29 -28.17 17.55
C ALA A 108 -5.40 -27.61 18.45
N ALA A 109 -6.03 -28.53 19.19
CA ALA A 109 -7.07 -28.26 20.14
C ALA A 109 -6.53 -27.38 21.29
N PHE A 110 -7.19 -26.24 21.54
CA PHE A 110 -7.07 -25.56 22.82
C PHE A 110 -7.96 -26.30 23.83
N SER A 111 -7.32 -27.00 24.76
CA SER A 111 -7.95 -27.50 25.98
C SER A 111 -7.65 -26.49 27.09
N THR A 112 -8.67 -25.82 27.60
CA THR A 112 -8.58 -24.98 28.80
C THR A 112 -8.68 -25.82 30.07
N PRO A 113 -8.01 -25.44 31.17
CA PRO A 113 -8.37 -25.88 32.52
C PRO A 113 -9.64 -25.18 33.02
#